data_AF-A0A349Z3B5-F1
#
_entry.id   AF-A0A349Z3B5-F1
#
_cell.length_a   1.000
_cell.length_b   1.000
_cell.length_c   1.000
_cell.angle_alpha   90.00
_cell.angle_beta   90.00
_cell.angle_gamma   90.00
#
_symmetry.space_group_name_H-M   'P 1'
#
loop_
_entity.id
_entity.type
_entity.pdbx_description
1 polymer ?
#
loop_
_entity_poly.entity_id
_entity_poly.type
_entity_poly.pdbx_seq_one_letter_code
_entity_poly.pdbx_strand_id
1 'polypeptide(L)' 'ASDIHIEPDEQQLRIRQRVDGVLQETVIPENNIAAALVLRLKLMAGLDISEKRLPQDGRTQVRVKGHRVDVRLSTM' A
#
# COMPACT_ATOMS: atom_id res chain seq x y z
N ALA A 1 4.59 -4.44 12.28
CA ALA A 1 3.21 -4.24 11.79
C ALA A 1 2.82 -5.43 10.91
N SER A 2 1.61 -5.98 11.06
CA SER A 2 1.14 -7.10 10.22
C SER A 2 0.53 -6.63 8.90
N ASP A 3 -0.10 -5.45 8.91
CA ASP A 3 -0.82 -4.89 7.78
C ASP A 3 -0.50 -3.40 7.66
N ILE A 4 -0.45 -2.91 6.42
CA ILE A 4 -0.35 -1.49 6.08
C ILE A 4 -1.51 -1.16 5.14
N HIS A 5 -2.34 -0.22 5.55
CA HIS A 5 -3.43 0.33 4.74
C HIS A 5 -3.00 1.70 4.21
N ILE A 6 -3.23 1.93 2.92
CA ILE A 6 -2.96 3.18 2.23
C ILE A 6 -4.30 3.63 1.66
N GLU A 7 -4.86 4.70 2.22
CA GLU A 7 -6.25 5.11 2.03
C GLU A 7 -6.28 6.58 1.57
N PRO A 8 -6.29 6.81 0.25
CA PRO A 8 -6.45 8.14 -0.32
C PRO A 8 -7.88 8.65 -0.05
N ASP A 9 -8.03 9.72 0.72
CA ASP A 9 -9.28 10.47 0.86
C ASP A 9 -9.26 11.68 -0.11
N GLU A 10 -10.32 12.48 -0.18
CA GLU A 10 -10.40 13.63 -1.11
C GLU A 10 -9.25 14.64 -0.94
N GLN A 11 -8.83 14.90 0.30
CA GLN A 11 -7.87 15.97 0.62
C GLN A 11 -6.60 15.49 1.33
N GLN A 12 -6.57 14.23 1.74
CA GLN A 12 -5.50 13.70 2.59
C GLN A 12 -5.19 12.25 2.22
N LEU A 13 -4.01 11.80 2.56
CA LEU A 13 -3.65 10.39 2.50
C LEU A 13 -3.57 9.84 3.93
N ARG A 14 -4.44 8.89 4.25
CA ARG A 14 -4.42 8.16 5.51
C ARG A 14 -3.58 6.89 5.35
N ILE A 15 -2.60 6.70 6.21
CA ILE A 15 -1.81 5.47 6.31
C ILE A 15 -2.08 4.85 7.67
N ARG A 16 -2.58 3.61 7.69
CA ARG A 16 -2.81 2.86 8.94
C ARG A 16 -1.92 1.65 9.00
N GLN A 17 -1.30 1.42 10.15
CA GLN A 17 -0.44 0.26 10.38
C GLN A 17 -0.99 -0.55 11.53
N ARG A 18 -1.11 -1.87 11.36
CA ARG A 18 -1.51 -2.75 12.47
C ARG A 18 -0.28 -3.15 13.27
N VAL A 19 -0.15 -2.65 14.49
CA VAL A 19 0.92 -3.01 15.44
C VAL A 19 0.27 -3.68 16.64
N ASP A 20 0.67 -4.92 16.92
CA ASP A 20 0.14 -5.72 18.04
C ASP A 20 -1.40 -5.77 18.07
N GLY A 21 -2.01 -5.93 16.89
CA GLY A 21 -3.46 -5.99 16.69
C GLY A 21 -4.14 -4.62 16.57
N VAL A 22 -3.50 -3.54 17.03
CA VAL A 22 -4.06 -2.18 17.06
C VAL A 22 -3.71 -1.43 15.78
N LEU A 23 -4.70 -0.77 15.16
CA LEU A 23 -4.47 0.13 14.04
C LEU A 23 -3.98 1.48 14.55
N GLN A 24 -2.77 1.86 14.13
CA GLN A 24 -2.18 3.18 14.37
C GLN A 24 -2.30 4.01 13.10
N GLU A 25 -2.83 5.23 13.22
CA GLU A 25 -3.11 6.11 12.10
C GLU A 25 -2.04 7.20 11.94
N THR A 26 -1.70 7.49 10.69
CA THR A 26 -0.90 8.66 10.29
C THR A 26 -1.61 9.32 9.12
N VAL A 27 -1.83 10.64 9.22
CA VAL A 27 -2.49 11.42 8.18
C VAL A 27 -1.47 12.35 7.55
N ILE A 28 -1.42 12.33 6.21
CA ILE A 28 -0.65 13.27 5.40
C ILE A 28 -1.66 14.25 4.81
N PRO A 29 -1.55 15.57 5.06
CA PRO A 29 -2.54 16.58 4.64
C PRO A 29 -2.47 16.90 3.14
N GLU A 30 -1.99 15.97 2.33
CA GLU A 30 -1.87 16.05 0.88
C GLU A 30 -2.15 14.68 0.27
N ASN A 31 -2.79 14.64 -0.90
CA ASN A 31 -3.11 13.40 -1.60
C ASN A 31 -2.39 13.25 -2.97
N ASN A 32 -1.53 14.20 -3.30
CA ASN A 32 -0.75 14.22 -4.56
C ASN A 32 0.11 12.95 -4.77
N ILE A 33 0.62 12.34 -3.69
CA ILE A 33 1.50 11.17 -3.77
C ILE A 33 0.77 9.83 -3.91
N ALA A 34 -0.54 9.76 -3.66
CA ALA A 34 -1.26 8.49 -3.59
C ALA A 34 -1.22 7.71 -4.91
N ALA A 35 -1.44 8.39 -6.04
CA ALA A 35 -1.41 7.76 -7.36
C ALA A 35 -0.02 7.18 -7.68
N ALA A 36 1.04 7.91 -7.36
CA ALA A 36 2.42 7.45 -7.57
C ALA A 36 2.74 6.25 -6.67
N LEU A 37 2.25 6.25 -5.43
CA LEU A 37 2.42 5.15 -4.48
C LEU A 37 1.73 3.87 -4.96
N VAL A 38 0.47 3.95 -5.37
CA VAL A 38 -0.28 2.80 -5.93
C VAL A 38 0.42 2.24 -7.16
N LEU A 39 0.89 3.10 -8.08
CA LEU A 39 1.61 2.66 -9.27
C LEU A 39 2.90 1.92 -8.90
N ARG A 40 3.69 2.46 -7.97
CA ARG A 40 4.94 1.82 -7.53
C ARG A 40 4.68 0.46 -6.89
N LEU A 41 3.65 0.37 -6.06
CA LEU A 41 3.24 -0.86 -5.39
C LEU A 41 2.74 -1.92 -6.37
N LYS A 42 1.91 -1.53 -7.35
CA LYS A 42 1.47 -2.43 -8.43
C LYS A 42 2.64 -2.97 -9.23
N LEU A 43 3.59 -2.12 -9.63
CA LEU A 43 4.81 -2.57 -10.33
C LEU A 43 5.63 -3.56 -9.49
N MET A 44 5.81 -3.29 -8.20
CA MET A 44 6.55 -4.20 -7.31
C MET A 44 5.86 -5.56 -7.15
N ALA A 45 4.53 -5.60 -7.25
CA ALA A 45 3.71 -6.79 -7.15
C ALA A 45 3.41 -7.46 -8.49
N GLY A 46 3.88 -6.92 -9.61
CA GLY A 46 3.59 -7.43 -10.96
C GLY A 46 2.12 -7.29 -11.38
N LEU A 47 1.41 -6.31 -10.81
CA LEU A 47 0.00 -6.03 -11.10
C LEU A 47 -0.17 -5.09 -12.30
N ASP A 48 -1.33 -5.12 -12.93
CA ASP A 48 -1.66 -4.24 -14.05
C ASP A 48 -1.87 -2.80 -13.57
N ILE A 49 -0.94 -1.92 -13.97
CA ILE A 49 -0.95 -0.49 -13.64
C ILE A 49 -2.02 0.31 -14.39
N SER A 50 -2.53 -0.21 -15.51
CA SER A 50 -3.54 0.45 -16.33
C SER A 50 -4.95 0.22 -15.78
N GLU A 51 -5.21 -0.92 -15.15
CA GLU A 51 -6.50 -1.23 -14.55
C GLU A 51 -6.67 -0.56 -13.18
N LYS A 52 -7.76 0.18 -13.01
CA LYS A 52 -8.08 0.96 -11.79
C LYS A 52 -9.49 0.70 -11.26
N ARG A 53 -10.30 -0.08 -11.97
CA ARG A 53 -11.73 -0.31 -11.69
C ARG A 53 -11.99 -1.65 -11.01
N LEU A 54 -11.12 -2.62 -11.28
CA LEU A 54 -11.23 -3.96 -10.72
C LEU A 54 -10.22 -4.16 -9.59
N PRO A 55 -10.61 -4.85 -8.51
CA PRO A 55 -9.67 -5.28 -7.48
C PRO A 55 -8.56 -6.15 -8.06
N GLN A 56 -7.37 -6.05 -7.48
CA GLN A 56 -6.22 -6.86 -7.87
C GLN A 56 -5.46 -7.34 -6.63
N ASP A 57 -4.98 -8.58 -6.67
CA ASP A 57 -4.22 -9.20 -5.61
C ASP A 57 -2.89 -9.73 -6.14
N GLY A 58 -1.82 -9.47 -5.41
CA GLY A 58 -0.47 -9.87 -5.76
C GLY A 58 0.32 -10.36 -4.56
N ARG A 59 1.37 -11.12 -4.83
CA ARG A 59 2.39 -11.48 -3.84
C ARG A 59 3.75 -11.14 -4.40
N THR A 60 4.57 -10.50 -3.59
CA THR A 60 5.93 -10.15 -3.97
C THR A 60 6.85 -10.29 -2.78
N GLN A 61 8.13 -10.53 -3.06
CA GLN A 61 9.14 -10.59 -2.03
C GLN A 61 9.99 -9.33 -2.10
N VAL A 62 10.05 -8.60 -1.00
CA VAL A 62 10.84 -7.38 -0.88
C VAL A 62 12.02 -7.60 0.05
N ARG A 63 13.14 -6.94 -0.25
CA ARG A 63 14.29 -6.90 0.64
C ARG A 63 14.30 -5.58 1.39
N VAL A 64 14.15 -5.62 2.71
CA VAL A 64 14.13 -4.44 3.58
C VAL A 64 15.18 -4.62 4.67
N LYS A 65 16.12 -3.68 4.77
CA LYS A 65 17.23 -3.74 5.76
C LYS A 65 17.91 -5.12 5.80
N GLY A 66 18.18 -5.72 4.64
CA GLY A 66 18.81 -7.04 4.51
C GLY A 66 17.88 -8.25 4.71
N HIS A 67 16.66 -8.05 5.21
CA HIS A 67 15.69 -9.13 5.45
C HIS A 67 14.78 -9.32 4.24
N ARG A 68 14.49 -10.58 3.88
CA ARG A 68 13.47 -10.91 2.87
C ARG A 68 12.12 -10.99 3.55
N VAL A 69 11.15 -10.26 3.01
CA VAL A 69 9.77 -10.24 3.52
C VAL A 69 8.85 -10.56 2.35
N ASP A 70 8.01 -11.57 2.53
CA ASP A 70 6.93 -11.85 1.59
C ASP A 70 5.74 -10.95 1.92
N VAL A 71 5.30 -10.18 0.94
CA VAL A 71 4.23 -9.20 1.07
C VAL A 71 3.08 -9.64 0.18
N ARG A 72 1.87 -9.66 0.75
CA ARG A 72 0.63 -9.73 -0.01
C ARG A 72 0.12 -8.32 -0.21
N LEU A 73 -0.19 -7.97 -1.45
CA LEU A 73 -0.71 -6.67 -1.82
C LEU A 73 -2.10 -6.85 -2.42
N SER A 74 -3.05 -6.04 -1.96
CA SER A 74 -4.40 -5.98 -2.49
C SER A 74 -4.71 -4.52 -2.84
N THR A 75 -5.27 -4.27 -4.02
CA THR A 75 -5.78 -2.95 -4.42
C THR A 75 -7.27 -3.04 -4.69
N MET A 76 -8.03 -2.05 -4.23
CA MET A 76 -9.47 -1.93 -4.41
C MET A 76 -9.80 -0.59 -5.07
#